data_AF-A0A1W1HAC3-F1
#
_entry.id   AF-A0A1W1HAC3-F1
#
_cell.length_a   1.000
_cell.length_b   1.000
_cell.length_c   1.000
_cell.angle_alpha   90.00
_cell.angle_beta   90.00
_cell.angle_gamma   90.00
#
_symmetry.space_group_name_H-M   'P 1'
#
loop_
_entity.id
_entity.type
_entity.pdbx_description
1 polymer ?
#
loop_
_entity_poly.entity_id
_entity_poly.type
_entity_poly.pdbx_seq_one_letter_code
_entity_poly.pdbx_strand_id
1 'polypeptide(L)' 'MVRLPEKLPSHLLADEKITRLNGEKVAVARTVGNDCVLGASVALGADTANLTEAYKHFKDEAQSLSPDYSPETVNTDGWN' A
#
# COMPACT_ATOMS: atom_id res chain seq x y z
N MET A 1 10.19 -6.35 -0.34
CA MET A 1 10.42 -5.45 0.80
C MET A 1 11.77 -4.75 0.63
N VAL A 2 11.78 -3.42 0.68
CA VAL A 2 12.99 -2.59 0.65
C VAL A 2 13.72 -2.76 1.99
N ARG A 3 15.05 -2.91 1.96
CA ARG A 3 15.88 -3.09 3.18
C ARG A 3 16.91 -1.98 3.39
N LEU A 4 17.04 -1.08 2.42
CA LEU A 4 17.97 0.04 2.42
C LEU A 4 17.16 1.33 2.37
N PRO A 5 17.30 2.24 3.35
CA PRO A 5 16.51 3.49 3.39
C PRO A 5 16.59 4.31 2.10
N GLU A 6 17.75 4.40 1.48
CA GLU A 6 18.00 5.15 0.24
C GLU A 6 17.33 4.54 -1.01
N LYS A 7 16.73 3.35 -0.87
CA LYS A 7 15.96 2.68 -1.92
C LYS A 7 14.44 2.87 -1.75
N LEU A 8 14.00 3.57 -0.69
CA LEU A 8 12.59 3.94 -0.56
C LEU A 8 12.22 4.98 -1.64
N PRO A 9 11.14 4.75 -2.40
CA PRO A 9 10.77 5.65 -3.49
C PRO A 9 10.11 6.94 -2.99
N SER A 10 10.41 8.07 -3.63
CA SER A 10 9.74 9.35 -3.36
C SER A 10 8.31 9.42 -3.92
N HIS A 11 8.02 8.63 -4.95
CA HIS A 11 6.71 8.61 -5.62
C HIS A 11 6.10 7.22 -5.52
N LEU A 12 4.85 7.18 -5.07
CA LEU A 12 4.09 5.95 -4.92
C LEU A 12 2.85 5.96 -5.80
N LEU A 13 2.43 4.76 -6.17
CA LEU A 13 1.08 4.49 -6.65
C LEU A 13 0.44 3.47 -5.73
N ALA A 14 -0.79 3.76 -5.30
CA ALA A 14 -1.64 2.87 -4.54
C ALA A 14 -2.88 2.54 -5.37
N ASP A 15 -3.22 1.25 -5.43
CA ASP A 15 -4.33 0.71 -6.20
C ASP A 15 -4.92 -0.49 -5.47
N GLU A 16 -6.24 -0.66 -5.53
CA GLU A 16 -6.91 -1.83 -5.01
C GLU A 16 -7.55 -2.70 -6.08
N LYS A 17 -7.23 -4.00 -6.04
CA LYS A 17 -7.97 -4.99 -6.82
C LYS A 17 -9.10 -5.59 -6.00
N ILE A 18 -10.34 -5.26 -6.38
CA ILE A 18 -11.51 -6.00 -5.89
C ILE A 18 -11.53 -7.42 -6.49
N THR A 19 -11.61 -8.43 -5.64
CA THR A 19 -11.66 -9.85 -6.02
C THR A 19 -12.49 -10.67 -5.00
N ARG A 20 -12.42 -12.00 -5.05
CA ARG A 20 -13.08 -12.90 -4.11
C ARG A 20 -12.10 -13.86 -3.45
N LEU A 21 -12.28 -14.10 -2.16
CA LEU A 21 -11.59 -15.11 -1.37
C LEU A 21 -12.63 -16.01 -0.70
N ASN A 22 -12.61 -17.31 -0.99
CA ASN A 22 -13.62 -18.28 -0.51
C ASN A 22 -15.07 -17.86 -0.80
N GLY A 23 -15.29 -17.20 -1.93
CA GLY A 23 -16.61 -16.70 -2.31
C GLY A 23 -16.99 -15.37 -1.66
N GLU A 24 -16.21 -14.82 -0.73
CA GLU A 24 -16.45 -13.50 -0.14
C GLU A 24 -15.70 -12.40 -0.89
N LYS A 25 -16.30 -11.21 -1.00
CA LYS A 25 -15.67 -10.06 -1.67
C LYS A 25 -14.54 -9.52 -0.79
N VAL A 26 -13.36 -9.35 -1.36
CA VAL A 26 -12.19 -8.76 -0.71
C VAL A 26 -11.54 -7.73 -1.63
N ALA A 27 -10.70 -6.87 -1.08
CA ALA A 27 -9.82 -6.01 -1.85
C ALA A 27 -8.35 -6.40 -1.59
N VAL A 28 -7.52 -6.33 -2.62
CA VAL A 28 -6.07 -6.44 -2.48
C VAL A 28 -5.50 -5.05 -2.67
N ALA A 29 -5.14 -4.40 -1.56
CA ALA A 29 -4.50 -3.09 -1.55
C ALA A 29 -3.02 -3.27 -1.90
N ARG A 30 -2.56 -2.61 -2.97
CA ARG A 30 -1.19 -2.72 -3.47
C ARG A 30 -0.52 -1.34 -3.48
N THR A 31 0.72 -1.29 -3.01
CA THR A 31 1.58 -0.12 -3.11
C THR A 31 2.78 -0.44 -3.99
N VAL A 32 3.04 0.41 -4.98
CA VAL A 32 4.16 0.30 -5.91
C VAL A 32 4.94 1.61 -5.99
N GLY A 33 6.20 1.52 -6.38
CA GLY A 33 7.08 2.66 -6.63
C GLY A 33 8.42 2.20 -7.20
N ASN A 34 9.07 3.03 -8.02
CA ASN A 34 10.29 2.67 -8.77
C ASN A 34 10.17 1.32 -9.51
N ASP A 35 9.06 1.12 -10.23
CA ASP A 35 8.75 -0.11 -10.99
C ASP A 35 8.73 -1.41 -10.14
N CYS A 36 8.60 -1.27 -8.81
CA CYS A 36 8.62 -2.39 -7.88
C CYS A 36 7.30 -2.48 -7.09
N VAL A 37 6.85 -3.71 -6.83
CA VAL A 37 5.79 -3.96 -5.83
C VAL A 37 6.41 -3.89 -4.44
N LEU A 38 5.93 -2.95 -3.63
CA LEU A 38 6.49 -2.67 -2.31
C LEU A 38 5.68 -3.34 -1.20
N GLY A 39 4.34 -3.30 -1.33
CA GLY A 39 3.41 -3.88 -0.38
C GLY A 39 2.17 -4.42 -1.08
N ALA A 40 1.58 -5.48 -0.50
CA ALA A 40 0.29 -6.01 -0.88
C ALA A 40 -0.38 -6.60 0.35
N SER A 41 -1.58 -6.11 0.70
CA SER A 41 -2.36 -6.64 1.82
C SER A 41 -3.80 -6.90 1.41
N VAL A 42 -4.40 -7.94 1.99
CA VAL A 42 -5.80 -8.28 1.78
C VAL A 42 -6.64 -7.50 2.79
N ALA A 43 -7.54 -6.67 2.27
CA ALA A 43 -8.57 -6.00 3.03
C ALA A 43 -9.88 -6.80 2.92
N LEU A 44 -10.58 -6.98 4.04
CA LEU A 44 -11.86 -7.71 4.07
C LEU A 44 -13.02 -6.90 3.44
N GLY A 45 -12.77 -5.63 3.14
CA GLY A 45 -13.68 -4.73 2.45
C GLY A 45 -12.91 -3.74 1.58
N ALA A 46 -13.64 -3.04 0.70
CA ALA A 46 -13.11 -1.96 -0.14
C ALA A 46 -13.52 -0.57 0.37
N ASP A 47 -14.00 -0.48 1.61
CA ASP A 47 -14.27 0.79 2.28
C ASP A 47 -12.98 1.41 2.86
N THR A 48 -13.06 2.71 3.16
CA THR A 48 -11.94 3.51 3.65
C THR A 48 -11.30 2.93 4.91
N ALA A 49 -12.06 2.35 5.84
CA ALA A 49 -11.48 1.81 7.07
C ALA A 49 -10.63 0.56 6.76
N ASN A 50 -11.18 -0.36 5.97
CA ASN A 50 -10.48 -1.57 5.55
C ASN A 50 -9.24 -1.28 4.68
N LEU A 51 -9.34 -0.35 3.73
CA LEU A 51 -8.21 0.04 2.89
C LEU A 51 -7.13 0.80 3.68
N THR A 52 -7.53 1.68 4.61
CA THR A 52 -6.57 2.39 5.49
C THR A 52 -5.73 1.41 6.28
N GLU A 53 -6.36 0.38 6.88
CA GLU A 53 -5.64 -0.65 7.62
C GLU A 53 -4.70 -1.45 6.71
N ALA A 54 -5.17 -1.83 5.52
CA ALA A 54 -4.37 -2.60 4.57
C ALA A 54 -3.13 -1.83 4.07
N TYR A 55 -3.27 -0.55 3.72
CA TYR A 55 -2.15 0.30 3.31
C TYR A 55 -1.21 0.66 4.47
N LYS A 56 -1.71 0.68 5.72
CA LYS A 56 -0.90 0.95 6.90
C LYS A 56 0.26 -0.03 7.07
N HIS A 57 0.11 -1.28 6.65
CA HIS A 57 1.21 -2.26 6.70
C HIS A 57 2.47 -1.78 5.98
N PHE A 58 2.35 -1.29 4.74
CA PHE A 58 3.50 -0.75 4.02
C PHE A 58 4.05 0.51 4.70
N LYS A 59 3.18 1.40 5.19
CA LYS A 59 3.59 2.61 5.90
C LYS A 59 4.43 2.25 7.14
N ASP A 60 3.95 1.35 7.97
CA ASP A 60 4.64 0.92 9.20
C ASP A 60 5.99 0.26 8.87
N GLU A 61 6.03 -0.58 7.83
CA GLU A 61 7.28 -1.22 7.37
C GLU A 61 8.30 -0.18 6.88
N ALA A 62 7.87 0.79 6.08
CA ALA A 62 8.73 1.84 5.55
C ALA A 62 9.24 2.76 6.67
N GLN A 63 8.39 3.11 7.63
CA GLN A 63 8.75 3.95 8.77
C GLN A 63 9.60 3.19 9.81
N SER A 64 9.45 1.87 9.93
CA SER A 64 10.38 1.06 10.73
C SER A 64 11.79 1.04 10.14
N LEU A 65 11.93 1.19 8.82
CA LEU A 65 13.23 1.26 8.14
C LEU A 65 13.81 2.68 8.16
N SER A 66 12.96 3.69 7.95
CA SER A 66 13.31 5.11 7.93
C SER A 66 12.21 5.91 8.63
N PRO A 67 12.37 6.26 9.93
CA PRO A 67 11.30 6.86 10.74
C PRO A 67 10.63 8.08 10.13
N ASP A 68 11.41 8.93 9.44
CA ASP A 68 10.92 10.17 8.83
C ASP A 68 10.47 9.99 7.37
N TYR A 69 10.38 8.75 6.88
CA TYR A 69 9.94 8.50 5.50
C TYR A 69 8.52 9.01 5.28
N SER A 70 8.41 9.92 4.32
CA SER A 70 7.16 10.40 3.75
C SER A 70 7.37 10.47 2.23
N PRO A 71 6.53 9.78 1.43
CA PRO A 71 6.57 9.97 -0.02
C PRO A 71 6.20 11.43 -0.34
N GLU A 72 6.81 11.97 -1.40
CA GLU A 72 6.49 13.30 -1.91
C GLU A 72 5.14 13.31 -2.62
N THR A 73 4.82 12.23 -3.33
CA THR A 73 3.52 12.05 -3.99
C THR A 73 3.03 10.63 -3.84
N VAL A 74 1.70 10.49 -3.75
CA VAL A 74 1.00 9.22 -3.82
C VAL A 74 -0.14 9.40 -4.81
N ASN A 75 -0.12 8.63 -5.89
CA ASN A 75 -1.24 8.57 -6.83
C ASN A 75 -2.21 7.47 -6.37
N THR A 76 -3.48 7.80 -6.18
CA THR A 76 -4.57 6.87 -5.87
C THR A 76 -5.57 6.89 -7.02
N ASP A 77 -6.20 5.75 -7.33
CA ASP A 77 -7.10 5.57 -8.48
C ASP A 77 -8.53 6.12 -8.26
N GLY A 78 -8.73 6.98 -7.25
CA GLY A 78 -10.00 7.65 -6.98
C GLY A 78 -10.58 7.44 -5.57
N TRP A 79 -9.79 6.89 -4.65
CA TRP A 79 -10.13 6.82 -3.23
C TRP A 79 -10.13 8.22 -2.59
N ASN A 80 -11.26 8.60 -1.96
CA ASN A 80 -11.47 9.83 -1.17
C ASN A 80 -11.68 9.50 0.32
#